data_AF-A0A346PDL7-F1
#
_entry.id   AF-A0A346PDL7-F1
#
_cell.length_a   1.000
_cell.length_b   1.000
_cell.length_c   1.000
_cell.angle_alpha   90.00
_cell.angle_beta   90.00
_cell.angle_gamma   90.00
#
_symmetry.space_group_name_H-M   'P 1'
#
loop_
_entity.id
_entity.type
_entity.pdbx_description
1 polymer ?
#
loop_
_entity_poly.entity_id
_entity_poly.type
_entity_poly.pdbx_seq_one_letter_code
_entity_poly.pdbx_strand_id
1 'polypeptide(L)'
;MDLSSRGSHCPSMGGDRDDRPDRRGYGEGWEALRRQTLRRDGYACQRCGADDRTLQAHHVIPRAAGGPDDLENLVTLCRPCHGVIHQRNRSFDDVRDEAPLFPTPDAPDPVARMREPNDQCCSRCGVERSDPTDLVAWLEPPAGPEEPECGHLTLCKPCAGFLAESDTGCTYDDLTGVGRLQIHELSTKRLDASVRPGLFAAPQVAIRRQPRTVRERVIDDTPLRFLWNVSPVRWALVGLVLYVLVVAALGVL
;
A
#
# COMPACT_ATOMS: atom_id res chain seq x y z
N MET A 1 -1.39 -64.49 -19.58
CA MET A 1 -2.27 -64.29 -20.74
C MET A 1 -3.67 -64.03 -20.18
N ASP A 2 -3.90 -62.95 -19.46
CA ASP A 2 -3.77 -61.51 -19.73
C ASP A 2 -5.14 -60.91 -20.10
N LEU A 3 -5.57 -60.02 -19.20
CA LEU A 3 -6.84 -59.29 -19.18
C LEU A 3 -6.64 -58.01 -19.97
N SER A 4 -7.51 -57.68 -20.93
CA SER A 4 -7.53 -56.32 -21.48
C SER A 4 -8.91 -55.94 -22.02
N SER A 5 -9.62 -55.23 -21.15
CA SER A 5 -10.42 -54.03 -21.39
C SER A 5 -10.63 -53.58 -22.84
N ARG A 6 -11.91 -53.54 -23.24
CA ARG A 6 -12.39 -52.75 -24.39
C ARG A 6 -12.34 -51.28 -24.03
N GLY A 7 -11.31 -50.58 -24.49
CA GLY A 7 -11.22 -49.11 -24.45
C GLY A 7 -12.09 -48.49 -25.54
N SER A 8 -13.02 -47.63 -25.12
CA SER A 8 -13.76 -46.71 -25.98
C SER A 8 -12.77 -45.74 -26.65
N HIS A 9 -12.57 -45.89 -27.96
CA HIS A 9 -11.86 -44.92 -28.78
C HIS A 9 -12.75 -43.67 -28.95
N CYS A 10 -12.39 -42.57 -28.29
CA CYS A 10 -12.83 -41.25 -28.73
C CYS A 10 -12.04 -40.87 -29.99
N PRO A 11 -12.67 -40.40 -31.08
CA PRO A 11 -11.93 -39.96 -32.24
C PRO A 11 -11.21 -38.65 -31.91
N SER A 12 -9.90 -38.63 -32.15
CA SER A 12 -9.06 -37.45 -32.10
C SER A 12 -9.49 -36.48 -33.19
N MET A 13 -10.24 -35.45 -32.81
CA MET A 13 -10.46 -34.27 -33.65
C MET A 13 -9.18 -33.42 -33.63
N GLY A 14 -8.22 -33.81 -34.48
CA GLY A 14 -7.16 -32.93 -34.92
C GLY A 14 -7.78 -31.81 -35.74
N GLY A 15 -7.78 -30.60 -35.18
CA GLY A 15 -8.02 -29.38 -35.92
C GLY A 15 -6.80 -28.50 -35.74
N ASP A 16 -6.05 -28.30 -36.82
CA ASP A 16 -5.08 -27.22 -36.98
C ASP A 16 -5.82 -25.89 -36.78
N ARG A 17 -5.95 -25.46 -35.52
CA ARG A 17 -6.37 -24.10 -35.20
C ARG A 17 -5.12 -23.25 -35.27
N ASP A 18 -5.22 -22.17 -36.03
CA ASP A 18 -4.18 -21.19 -36.18
C ASP A 18 -3.90 -20.54 -34.81
N ASP A 19 -3.00 -21.16 -34.03
CA ASP A 19 -2.54 -20.72 -32.71
C ASP A 19 -1.59 -19.52 -32.85
N ARG A 20 -1.86 -18.65 -33.82
CA ARG A 20 -1.08 -17.46 -34.09
C ARG A 20 -1.42 -16.43 -33.03
N PRO A 21 -0.45 -16.00 -32.22
CA PRO A 21 -0.70 -15.00 -31.20
C PRO A 21 -1.19 -13.68 -31.83
N ASP A 22 -2.07 -12.97 -31.12
CA ASP A 22 -2.51 -11.62 -31.49
C ASP A 22 -1.31 -10.66 -31.58
N ARG A 23 -1.55 -9.41 -32.02
CA ARG A 23 -0.48 -8.39 -32.11
C ARG A 23 0.24 -8.10 -30.78
N ARG A 24 -0.30 -8.55 -29.65
CA ARG A 24 0.25 -8.42 -28.30
C ARG A 24 0.88 -9.73 -27.80
N GLY A 25 0.90 -10.78 -28.62
CA GLY A 25 1.49 -12.06 -28.27
C GLY A 25 0.53 -13.05 -27.64
N TYR A 26 -0.78 -12.79 -27.56
CA TYR A 26 -1.74 -13.64 -26.83
C TYR A 26 -2.41 -14.69 -27.73
N GLY A 27 -2.47 -15.94 -27.26
CA GLY A 27 -3.13 -17.05 -27.97
C GLY A 27 -4.66 -17.01 -27.90
N GLU A 28 -5.30 -18.00 -28.52
CA GLU A 28 -6.76 -18.19 -28.46
C GLU A 28 -7.22 -18.33 -27.00
N GLY A 29 -8.25 -17.57 -26.58
CA GLY A 29 -8.83 -17.66 -25.23
C GLY A 29 -8.37 -16.60 -24.22
N TRP A 30 -7.35 -15.78 -24.53
CA TRP A 30 -6.89 -14.71 -23.63
C TRP A 30 -8.00 -13.76 -23.17
N GLU A 31 -8.87 -13.32 -24.08
CA GLU A 31 -9.96 -12.41 -23.71
C GLU A 31 -10.99 -13.06 -22.77
N ALA A 32 -11.17 -14.38 -22.86
CA ALA A 32 -12.02 -15.12 -21.92
C ALA A 32 -11.35 -15.21 -20.54
N LEU A 33 -10.06 -15.54 -20.52
CA LEU A 33 -9.25 -15.62 -19.31
C LEU A 33 -9.18 -14.26 -18.60
N ARG A 34 -8.87 -13.18 -19.34
CA ARG A 34 -8.89 -11.80 -18.84
C ARG A 34 -10.23 -11.46 -18.18
N ARG A 35 -11.36 -11.77 -18.84
CA ARG A 35 -12.69 -11.51 -18.25
C ARG A 35 -12.92 -12.33 -16.99
N GLN A 36 -12.41 -13.55 -16.91
CA GLN A 36 -12.51 -14.38 -15.72
C GLN A 36 -11.68 -13.84 -14.56
N THR A 37 -10.45 -13.37 -14.81
CA THR A 37 -9.60 -12.68 -13.82
C THR A 37 -10.32 -11.46 -13.24
N LEU A 38 -10.83 -10.58 -14.10
CA LEU A 38 -11.53 -9.37 -13.67
C LEU A 38 -12.77 -9.68 -12.82
N ARG A 39 -13.54 -10.72 -13.19
CA ARG A 39 -14.71 -11.16 -12.41
C ARG A 39 -14.32 -11.73 -11.04
N ARG A 40 -13.29 -12.59 -10.98
CA ARG A 40 -12.79 -13.17 -9.72
C ARG A 40 -12.39 -12.06 -8.74
N ASP A 41 -11.75 -11.03 -9.28
CA ASP A 41 -11.19 -9.91 -8.52
C ASP A 41 -12.22 -8.80 -8.26
N GLY A 42 -13.51 -9.07 -8.48
CA GLY A 42 -14.60 -8.13 -8.18
C GLY A 42 -14.60 -6.87 -9.02
N TYR A 43 -13.96 -6.88 -10.19
CA TYR A 43 -13.72 -5.70 -11.02
C TYR A 43 -13.04 -4.56 -10.25
N ALA A 44 -12.12 -4.91 -9.34
CA ALA A 44 -11.31 -3.95 -8.60
C ALA A 44 -9.82 -4.27 -8.73
N CYS A 45 -8.99 -3.23 -8.71
CA CYS A 45 -7.54 -3.36 -8.67
C CYS A 45 -7.11 -4.07 -7.38
N GLN A 46 -6.45 -5.21 -7.50
CA GLN A 46 -6.00 -6.00 -6.34
C GLN A 46 -4.80 -5.37 -5.61
N ARG A 47 -4.18 -4.32 -6.16
CA ARG A 47 -3.12 -3.57 -5.47
C ARG A 47 -3.67 -2.38 -4.68
N CYS A 48 -4.64 -1.64 -5.21
CA CYS A 48 -5.07 -0.36 -4.64
C CYS A 48 -6.57 -0.22 -4.39
N GLY A 49 -7.36 -1.26 -4.66
CA GLY A 49 -8.82 -1.27 -4.46
C GLY A 49 -9.65 -0.50 -5.49
N ALA A 50 -9.05 0.28 -6.39
CA ALA A 50 -9.80 1.12 -7.34
C ALA A 50 -10.62 0.29 -8.34
N ASP A 51 -11.89 0.64 -8.51
CA ASP A 51 -12.87 0.01 -9.41
C ASP A 51 -13.33 0.96 -10.55
N ASP A 52 -12.95 2.23 -10.48
CA ASP A 52 -13.30 3.30 -11.42
C ASP A 52 -12.23 3.57 -12.50
N ARG A 53 -11.24 2.68 -12.62
CA ARG A 53 -10.09 2.84 -13.53
C ARG A 53 -10.05 1.78 -14.63
N THR A 54 -9.25 2.04 -15.66
CA THR A 54 -8.96 1.02 -16.69
C THR A 54 -8.24 -0.18 -16.08
N LEU A 55 -8.91 -1.34 -16.07
CA LEU A 55 -8.41 -2.60 -15.49
C LEU A 55 -7.76 -3.52 -16.54
N GLN A 56 -6.67 -4.16 -16.12
CA GLN A 56 -5.86 -5.07 -16.92
C GLN A 56 -5.58 -6.35 -16.11
N ALA A 57 -5.54 -7.50 -16.80
CA ALA A 57 -5.06 -8.74 -16.21
C ALA A 57 -3.53 -8.75 -16.35
N HIS A 58 -2.83 -8.82 -15.24
CA HIS A 58 -1.38 -8.81 -15.12
C HIS A 58 -0.88 -10.22 -14.78
N HIS A 59 0.17 -10.67 -15.46
CA HIS A 59 0.86 -11.92 -15.13
C HIS A 59 1.79 -11.73 -13.94
N VAL A 60 1.52 -12.45 -12.86
CA VAL A 60 2.35 -12.48 -11.65
C VAL A 60 3.76 -12.97 -11.97
N ILE A 61 3.87 -14.06 -12.70
CA ILE A 61 5.10 -14.53 -13.34
C ILE A 61 5.07 -14.03 -14.77
N PRO A 62 5.98 -13.13 -15.19
CA PRO A 62 5.97 -12.59 -16.54
C PRO A 62 6.06 -13.69 -17.60
N ARG A 63 5.35 -13.52 -18.71
CA ARG A 63 5.42 -14.45 -19.86
C ARG A 63 6.85 -14.60 -20.40
N ALA A 64 7.62 -13.50 -20.41
CA ALA A 64 9.03 -13.51 -20.80
C ALA A 64 9.92 -14.37 -19.89
N ALA A 65 9.46 -14.66 -18.67
CA ALA A 65 10.10 -15.57 -17.72
C ALA A 65 9.44 -16.97 -17.71
N GLY A 66 8.60 -17.29 -18.70
CA GLY A 66 7.91 -18.59 -18.81
C GLY A 66 6.62 -18.69 -18.00
N GLY A 67 6.05 -17.58 -17.53
CA GLY A 67 4.78 -17.60 -16.80
C GLY A 67 3.60 -18.08 -17.66
N PRO A 68 2.73 -18.96 -17.14
CA PRO A 68 1.61 -19.52 -17.90
C PRO A 68 0.48 -18.51 -18.09
N ASP A 69 -0.33 -18.74 -19.13
CA ASP A 69 -1.61 -18.05 -19.37
C ASP A 69 -2.75 -18.81 -18.67
N ASP A 70 -2.76 -18.79 -17.33
CA ASP A 70 -3.81 -19.40 -16.49
C ASP A 70 -4.38 -18.39 -15.46
N LEU A 71 -5.46 -18.76 -14.79
CA LEU A 71 -6.18 -17.83 -13.90
C LEU A 71 -5.35 -17.52 -12.65
N GLU A 72 -4.61 -18.52 -12.17
CA GLU A 72 -3.78 -18.50 -10.97
C GLU A 72 -2.57 -17.57 -11.12
N ASN A 73 -2.00 -17.46 -12.32
CA ASN A 73 -0.90 -16.55 -12.64
C ASN A 73 -1.38 -15.15 -13.02
N LEU A 74 -2.70 -14.89 -13.02
CA LEU A 74 -3.25 -13.58 -13.38
C LEU A 74 -3.86 -12.85 -12.18
N VAL A 75 -3.69 -11.54 -12.17
CA VAL A 75 -4.24 -10.63 -11.16
C VAL A 75 -4.73 -9.34 -11.81
N THR A 76 -5.85 -8.80 -11.34
CA THR A 76 -6.44 -7.57 -11.87
C THR A 76 -5.74 -6.34 -11.29
N LEU A 77 -5.22 -5.47 -12.16
CA LEU A 77 -4.59 -4.20 -11.77
C LEU A 77 -5.17 -3.05 -12.58
N CYS A 78 -5.29 -1.87 -11.96
CA CYS A 78 -5.50 -0.64 -12.69
C CYS A 78 -4.23 -0.25 -13.46
N ARG A 79 -4.39 0.46 -14.59
CA ARG A 79 -3.26 0.90 -15.44
C ARG A 79 -2.14 1.63 -14.67
N PRO A 80 -2.42 2.54 -13.70
CA PRO A 80 -1.39 3.13 -12.85
C PRO A 80 -0.59 2.10 -12.04
N CYS A 81 -1.28 1.21 -11.29
CA CYS A 81 -0.62 0.18 -10.48
C CYS A 81 0.17 -0.81 -11.33
N HIS A 82 -0.32 -1.13 -12.53
CA HIS A 82 0.41 -1.95 -13.48
C HIS A 82 1.70 -1.27 -13.95
N GLY A 83 1.67 0.05 -14.13
CA GLY A 83 2.84 0.87 -14.43
C GLY A 83 3.89 0.88 -13.32
N VAL A 84 3.47 0.83 -12.04
CA VAL A 84 4.38 0.72 -10.89
C VAL A 84 5.13 -0.61 -10.90
N ILE A 85 4.47 -1.71 -11.31
CA ILE A 85 5.14 -3.01 -11.44
C ILE A 85 6.10 -3.02 -12.64
N HIS A 86 5.71 -2.37 -13.74
CA HIS A 86 6.53 -2.24 -14.95
C HIS A 86 7.23 -0.88 -15.05
N GLN A 87 8.05 -0.54 -14.05
CA GLN A 87 8.72 0.77 -13.94
C GLN A 87 9.54 1.17 -15.17
N ARG A 88 10.11 0.20 -15.90
CA ARG A 88 10.91 0.46 -17.11
C ARG A 88 10.07 0.58 -18.39
N ASN A 89 8.77 0.33 -18.32
CA ASN A 89 7.88 0.38 -19.47
C ASN A 89 7.27 1.78 -19.63
N ARG A 90 7.78 2.51 -20.64
CA ARG A 90 7.38 3.89 -20.94
C ARG A 90 5.91 4.08 -21.33
N SER A 91 5.19 3.00 -21.67
CA SER A 91 3.75 3.07 -21.99
C SER A 91 2.85 3.41 -20.80
N PHE A 92 3.43 3.47 -19.59
CA PHE A 92 2.74 3.86 -18.36
C PHE A 92 3.23 5.20 -17.79
N ASP A 93 4.19 5.88 -18.42
CA ASP A 93 4.76 7.13 -17.87
C ASP A 93 3.70 8.24 -17.75
N ASP A 94 2.59 8.15 -18.50
CA ASP A 94 1.46 9.06 -18.44
C ASP A 94 0.55 8.88 -17.21
N VAL A 95 0.57 7.70 -16.58
CA VAL A 95 -0.38 7.33 -15.51
C VAL A 95 0.27 6.76 -14.27
N ARG A 96 1.57 6.45 -14.29
CA ARG A 96 2.26 5.76 -13.17
C ARG A 96 2.15 6.54 -11.86
N ASP A 97 2.25 7.86 -11.93
CA ASP A 97 2.19 8.74 -10.77
C ASP A 97 0.79 8.82 -10.13
N GLU A 98 -0.25 8.32 -10.81
CA GLU A 98 -1.61 8.22 -10.26
C GLU A 98 -1.82 6.99 -9.38
N ALA A 99 -0.85 6.06 -9.37
CA ALA A 99 -0.92 4.87 -8.55
C ALA A 99 -0.72 5.25 -7.09
N PRO A 100 -1.51 4.70 -6.15
CA PRO A 100 -1.17 4.84 -4.76
C PRO A 100 0.21 4.28 -4.48
N LEU A 101 1.01 5.04 -3.73
CA LEU A 101 2.38 4.64 -3.43
C LEU A 101 2.37 3.28 -2.72
N PHE A 102 1.49 3.15 -1.73
CA PHE A 102 1.32 1.94 -0.93
C PHE A 102 0.14 1.08 -1.42
N PRO A 103 0.31 -0.24 -1.53
CA PRO A 103 -0.79 -1.18 -1.72
C PRO A 103 -1.79 -1.17 -0.55
N THR A 104 -3.01 -1.65 -0.77
CA THR A 104 -3.99 -1.85 0.31
C THR A 104 -3.57 -2.98 1.26
N PRO A 105 -4.11 -3.02 2.50
CA PRO A 105 -3.72 -4.04 3.48
C PRO A 105 -4.00 -5.50 3.06
N ASP A 106 -4.94 -5.69 2.15
CA ASP A 106 -5.39 -6.97 1.59
C ASP A 106 -4.74 -7.30 0.23
N ALA A 107 -3.88 -6.43 -0.30
CA ALA A 107 -3.21 -6.68 -1.57
C ALA A 107 -2.34 -7.95 -1.51
N PRO A 108 -2.41 -8.85 -2.50
CA PRO A 108 -1.66 -10.10 -2.47
C PRO A 108 -0.17 -9.89 -2.69
N ASP A 109 0.66 -10.69 -2.02
CA ASP A 109 2.14 -10.58 -2.00
C ASP A 109 2.79 -10.29 -3.35
N PRO A 110 2.38 -10.90 -4.48
CA PRO A 110 3.06 -10.66 -5.75
C PRO A 110 2.92 -9.24 -6.30
N VAL A 111 1.85 -8.54 -5.93
CA VAL A 111 1.58 -7.13 -6.34
C VAL A 111 1.72 -6.14 -5.18
N ALA A 112 1.89 -6.64 -3.96
CA ALA A 112 2.19 -5.87 -2.75
C ALA A 112 3.69 -5.58 -2.56
N ARG A 113 4.52 -5.81 -3.60
CA ARG A 113 5.96 -5.46 -3.57
C ARG A 113 6.13 -3.98 -3.16
N MET A 114 7.05 -3.72 -2.23
CA MET A 114 7.25 -2.46 -1.47
C MET A 114 6.38 -2.28 -0.20
N ARG A 115 5.94 -3.37 0.46
CA ARG A 115 5.28 -3.28 1.77
C ARG A 115 6.18 -3.85 2.87
N GLU A 116 6.75 -2.97 3.68
CA GLU A 116 7.12 -3.32 5.06
C GLU A 116 5.85 -3.26 5.93
N PRO A 117 5.73 -4.07 6.99
CA PRO A 117 4.56 -4.05 7.89
C PRO A 117 4.25 -2.66 8.48
N ASN A 118 5.24 -1.78 8.53
CA ASN A 118 5.13 -0.43 9.10
C ASN A 118 4.75 0.66 8.10
N ASP A 119 4.63 0.38 6.80
CA ASP A 119 4.36 1.40 5.77
C ASP A 119 2.94 1.97 5.83
N GLN A 120 2.08 1.43 6.70
CA GLN A 120 0.75 1.99 7.00
C GLN A 120 0.77 2.93 8.21
N CYS A 121 1.90 3.01 8.91
CA CYS A 121 2.09 3.86 10.06
C CYS A 121 2.92 5.07 9.65
N CYS A 122 2.49 6.26 10.07
CA CYS A 122 3.32 7.44 9.89
C CYS A 122 4.60 7.33 10.75
N SER A 123 5.78 7.36 10.13
CA SER A 123 7.10 7.33 10.78
C SER A 123 7.30 8.49 11.77
N ARG A 124 6.59 9.62 11.60
CA ARG A 124 6.60 10.73 12.58
C ARG A 124 5.67 10.46 13.76
N CYS A 125 4.37 10.29 13.54
CA CYS A 125 3.39 10.26 14.64
C CYS A 125 3.03 8.86 15.15
N GLY A 126 3.41 7.81 14.43
CA GLY A 126 3.10 6.42 14.73
C GLY A 126 1.63 6.03 14.53
N VAL A 127 0.81 6.94 13.98
CA VAL A 127 -0.61 6.66 13.72
C VAL A 127 -0.74 5.86 12.43
N GLU A 128 -1.40 4.71 12.54
CA GLU A 128 -1.81 3.87 11.42
C GLU A 128 -2.90 4.58 10.58
N ARG A 129 -2.79 4.48 9.26
CA ARG A 129 -3.76 5.03 8.29
C ARG A 129 -4.35 3.89 7.49
N SER A 130 -5.68 3.77 7.56
CA SER A 130 -6.44 2.80 6.77
C SER A 130 -6.52 3.17 5.29
N ASP A 131 -6.47 4.47 4.97
CA ASP A 131 -6.47 4.98 3.61
C ASP A 131 -5.03 5.29 3.16
N PRO A 132 -4.48 4.56 2.17
CA PRO A 132 -3.16 4.84 1.62
C PRO A 132 -3.00 6.24 1.02
N THR A 133 -4.09 6.90 0.62
CA THR A 133 -4.06 8.27 0.06
C THR A 133 -3.80 9.36 1.10
N ASP A 134 -3.89 9.01 2.38
CA ASP A 134 -3.49 9.88 3.50
C ASP A 134 -1.99 9.83 3.78
N LEU A 135 -1.25 8.95 3.11
CA LEU A 135 0.18 8.75 3.27
C LEU A 135 0.96 9.34 2.10
N VAL A 136 2.17 9.80 2.40
CA VAL A 136 3.18 10.26 1.45
C VAL A 136 4.52 9.65 1.86
N ALA A 137 5.40 9.41 0.91
CA ALA A 137 6.79 9.09 1.20
C ALA A 137 7.65 10.35 1.10
N TRP A 138 8.54 10.52 2.06
CA TRP A 138 9.72 11.34 1.89
C TRP A 138 10.85 10.44 1.41
N LEU A 139 11.29 10.64 0.17
CA LEU A 139 12.38 9.89 -0.43
C LEU A 139 13.71 10.47 0.06
N GLU A 140 14.55 9.65 0.68
CA GLU A 140 15.90 10.08 0.99
C GLU A 140 16.74 10.06 -0.29
N PRO A 141 17.48 11.14 -0.61
CA PRO A 141 18.42 11.10 -1.71
C PRO A 141 19.47 10.02 -1.44
N PRO A 142 19.90 9.27 -2.47
CA PRO A 142 20.86 8.18 -2.28
C PRO A 142 22.17 8.74 -1.72
N ALA A 143 22.72 8.09 -0.69
CA ALA A 143 23.95 8.56 -0.03
C ALA A 143 25.21 8.43 -0.92
N GLY A 144 25.10 7.80 -2.09
CA GLY A 144 26.17 7.71 -3.09
C GLY A 144 25.77 6.92 -4.34
N PRO A 145 26.64 6.85 -5.37
CA PRO A 145 26.35 6.20 -6.65
C PRO A 145 26.31 4.66 -6.59
N GLU A 146 26.73 4.04 -5.49
CA GLU A 146 26.85 2.58 -5.33
C GLU A 146 25.92 2.00 -4.24
N GLU A 147 25.12 2.81 -3.54
CA GLU A 147 24.20 2.29 -2.52
C GLU A 147 22.86 1.83 -3.14
N PRO A 148 22.34 0.65 -2.75
CA PRO A 148 21.07 0.15 -3.24
C PRO A 148 19.89 0.92 -2.60
N GLU A 149 18.88 1.16 -3.44
CA GLU A 149 17.52 1.72 -3.18
C GLU A 149 17.37 2.69 -1.99
N CYS A 150 17.11 3.97 -2.32
CA CYS A 150 16.67 5.02 -1.42
C CYS A 150 15.67 4.50 -0.37
N GLY A 151 16.07 4.54 0.90
CA GLY A 151 15.14 4.43 2.00
C GLY A 151 14.05 5.51 1.86
N HIS A 152 12.86 5.23 2.38
CA HIS A 152 11.79 6.21 2.44
C HIS A 152 11.16 6.26 3.82
N LEU A 153 10.67 7.43 4.19
CA LEU A 153 9.86 7.61 5.38
C LEU A 153 8.40 7.81 5.00
N THR A 154 7.54 6.98 5.56
CA THR A 154 6.10 7.09 5.36
C THR A 154 5.52 8.13 6.32
N LEU A 155 4.97 9.21 5.78
CA LEU A 155 4.39 10.32 6.54
C LEU A 155 2.90 10.43 6.26
N CYS A 156 2.07 10.68 7.27
CA CYS A 156 0.71 11.12 6.99
C CYS A 156 0.72 12.58 6.48
N LYS A 157 -0.23 12.95 5.62
CA LYS A 157 -0.34 14.30 5.04
C LYS A 157 -0.18 15.45 6.06
N PRO A 158 -0.82 15.40 7.26
CA PRO A 158 -0.57 16.41 8.30
C PRO A 158 0.90 16.49 8.75
N CYS A 159 1.55 15.34 9.00
CA CYS A 159 2.94 15.32 9.42
C CYS A 159 3.88 15.77 8.30
N ALA A 160 3.60 15.41 7.05
CA ALA A 160 4.37 15.84 5.90
C ALA A 160 4.28 17.36 5.69
N GLY A 161 3.08 17.92 5.73
CA GLY A 161 2.90 19.38 5.65
C GLY A 161 3.57 20.14 6.80
N PHE A 162 3.58 19.55 8.01
CA PHE A 162 4.33 20.13 9.13
C PHE A 162 5.85 20.08 8.90
N LEU A 163 6.37 18.94 8.44
CA LEU A 163 7.80 18.76 8.22
C LEU A 163 8.32 19.65 7.08
N ALA A 164 7.56 19.77 5.99
CA ALA A 164 7.88 20.61 4.83
C ALA A 164 7.97 22.11 5.15
N GLU A 165 7.34 22.56 6.24
CA GLU A 165 7.43 23.95 6.72
C GLU A 165 8.36 24.10 7.94
N SER A 166 9.04 23.03 8.34
CA SER A 166 10.02 23.02 9.43
C SER A 166 11.45 22.95 8.89
N ASP A 167 12.43 23.32 9.72
CA ASP A 167 13.85 23.35 9.35
C ASP A 167 14.48 21.93 9.36
N THR A 168 13.88 21.02 8.59
CA THR A 168 14.25 19.59 8.51
C THR A 168 15.04 19.20 7.28
N GLY A 169 15.07 20.09 6.29
CA GLY A 169 15.50 19.74 4.94
C GLY A 169 14.46 18.94 4.13
N CYS A 170 13.30 18.59 4.70
CA CYS A 170 12.17 18.09 3.92
C CYS A 170 11.56 19.26 3.14
N THR A 171 11.58 19.20 1.82
CA THR A 171 10.85 20.15 0.97
C THR A 171 9.63 19.48 0.37
N TYR A 172 8.72 20.27 -0.20
CA TYR A 172 7.55 19.74 -0.90
C TYR A 172 7.94 18.89 -2.12
N ASP A 173 9.10 19.14 -2.73
CA ASP A 173 9.58 18.40 -3.90
C ASP A 173 10.15 17.03 -3.54
N ASP A 174 10.55 16.82 -2.28
CA ASP A 174 11.04 15.54 -1.76
C ASP A 174 9.90 14.58 -1.36
N LEU A 175 8.66 15.09 -1.35
CA LEU A 175 7.46 14.35 -0.97
C LEU A 175 6.78 13.74 -2.20
N THR A 176 6.62 12.42 -2.18
CA THR A 176 5.89 11.66 -3.21
C THR A 176 4.64 11.05 -2.62
N GLY A 177 3.53 11.07 -3.35
CA GLY A 177 2.25 10.53 -2.90
C GLY A 177 1.37 10.13 -4.07
N VAL A 178 0.10 9.84 -3.79
CA VAL A 178 -0.86 9.46 -4.83
C VAL A 178 -1.20 10.68 -5.69
N GLY A 179 -0.86 10.64 -6.98
CA GLY A 179 -1.05 11.77 -7.89
C GLY A 179 -0.14 12.95 -7.58
N ARG A 180 -0.44 14.11 -8.17
CA ARG A 180 0.27 15.34 -7.83
C ARG A 180 -0.14 15.84 -6.45
N LEU A 181 0.76 15.74 -5.48
CA LEU A 181 0.60 16.38 -4.18
C LEU A 181 0.54 17.90 -4.35
N GLN A 182 -0.57 18.51 -3.92
CA GLN A 182 -0.69 19.96 -3.95
C GLN A 182 -0.09 20.57 -2.68
N ILE A 183 0.81 21.54 -2.84
CA ILE A 183 1.40 22.31 -1.73
C ILE A 183 0.31 22.84 -0.81
N HIS A 184 -0.78 23.37 -1.37
CA HIS A 184 -1.91 23.89 -0.59
C HIS A 184 -2.60 22.81 0.27
N GLU A 185 -2.77 21.59 -0.25
CA GLU A 185 -3.39 20.50 0.52
C GLU A 185 -2.54 20.15 1.75
N LEU A 186 -1.24 19.96 1.55
CA LEU A 186 -0.33 19.62 2.65
C LEU A 186 -0.19 20.77 3.65
N SER A 187 -0.07 21.99 3.15
CA SER A 187 0.05 23.21 3.94
C SER A 187 -1.20 23.45 4.82
N THR A 188 -2.40 23.16 4.32
CA THR A 188 -3.64 23.29 5.12
C THR A 188 -3.77 22.20 6.18
N LYS A 189 -3.36 20.96 5.88
CA LYS A 189 -3.40 19.83 6.82
C LYS A 189 -2.32 19.90 7.91
N ARG A 190 -1.29 20.74 7.77
CA ARG A 190 -0.15 20.80 8.72
C ARG A 190 -0.55 21.02 10.18
N LEU A 191 -1.67 21.71 10.42
CA LEU A 191 -2.14 22.04 11.77
C LEU A 191 -2.73 20.83 12.50
N ASP A 192 -3.16 19.83 11.75
CA ASP A 192 -3.70 18.57 12.27
C ASP A 192 -2.60 17.56 12.61
N ALA A 193 -1.33 17.90 12.37
CA ALA A 193 -0.20 17.06 12.74
C ALA A 193 -0.22 16.81 14.25
N SER A 194 0.25 15.65 14.70
CA SER A 194 0.38 15.41 16.14
C SER A 194 1.37 16.40 16.77
N VAL A 195 1.09 16.83 18.02
CA VAL A 195 1.99 17.70 18.78
C VAL A 195 3.36 17.03 18.94
N ARG A 196 3.35 15.75 19.33
CA ARG A 196 4.56 14.96 19.53
C ARG A 196 4.76 13.92 18.43
N PRO A 197 6.02 13.58 18.13
CA PRO A 197 6.32 12.37 17.40
C PRO A 197 5.98 11.13 18.23
N GLY A 198 5.84 9.99 17.56
CA GLY A 198 5.74 8.68 18.18
C GLY A 198 7.04 8.30 18.88
N LEU A 199 6.96 7.34 19.80
CA LEU A 199 8.10 6.91 20.63
C LEU A 199 9.29 6.42 19.81
N PHE A 200 9.02 5.79 18.66
CA PHE A 200 10.01 5.18 17.78
C PHE A 200 10.23 6.01 16.50
N ALA A 201 9.83 7.28 16.50
CA ALA A 201 10.05 8.15 15.35
C ALA A 201 11.56 8.34 15.11
N ALA A 202 11.99 8.20 13.86
CA ALA A 202 13.38 8.43 13.49
C ALA A 202 13.79 9.89 13.83
N PRO A 203 15.06 10.15 14.22
CA PRO A 203 15.50 11.49 14.64
C PRO A 203 15.13 12.61 13.66
N GLN A 204 15.24 12.33 12.36
CA GLN A 204 14.89 13.23 11.27
C GLN A 204 13.43 13.71 11.25
N VAL A 205 12.51 12.90 11.76
CA VAL A 205 11.07 13.24 11.82
C VAL A 205 10.58 13.45 13.26
N ALA A 206 11.45 13.30 14.26
CA ALA A 206 11.14 13.39 15.67
C ALA A 206 10.96 14.83 16.18
N ILE A 207 10.31 15.69 15.40
CA ILE A 207 10.16 17.12 15.69
C ILE A 207 8.79 17.40 16.30
N ARG A 208 8.84 18.11 17.42
CA ARG A 208 7.67 18.59 18.15
C ARG A 208 7.15 19.89 17.54
N ARG A 209 5.84 19.97 17.32
CA ARG A 209 5.18 21.25 17.04
C ARG A 209 4.70 21.91 18.32
N GLN A 210 4.45 23.22 18.27
CA GLN A 210 3.87 23.93 19.40
C GLN A 210 2.37 23.58 19.58
N PRO A 211 1.90 23.35 20.82
CA PRO A 211 0.48 23.25 21.14
C PRO A 211 -0.25 24.57 20.84
N ARG A 212 -1.41 24.48 20.18
CA ARG A 212 -2.23 25.66 19.81
C ARG A 212 -3.49 25.77 20.64
N THR A 213 -4.14 24.65 20.93
CA THR A 213 -5.40 24.63 21.69
C THR A 213 -5.15 24.45 23.18
N VAL A 214 -6.12 24.86 24.01
CA VAL A 214 -6.09 24.61 25.46
C VAL A 214 -6.01 23.11 25.74
N ARG A 215 -6.77 22.30 25.00
CA ARG A 215 -6.74 20.84 25.11
C ARG A 215 -5.35 20.28 24.82
N GLU A 216 -4.70 20.75 23.75
CA GLU A 216 -3.35 20.31 23.41
C GLU A 216 -2.34 20.69 24.49
N ARG A 217 -2.40 21.92 25.02
CA ARG A 217 -1.55 22.35 26.15
C ARG A 217 -1.77 21.48 27.38
N VAL A 218 -3.01 21.26 27.78
CA VAL A 218 -3.34 20.42 28.94
C VAL A 218 -2.80 19.00 28.76
N ILE A 219 -3.01 18.38 27.60
CA ILE A 219 -2.48 17.03 27.35
C ILE A 219 -0.95 17.04 27.40
N ASP A 220 -0.30 18.03 26.80
CA ASP A 220 1.16 18.05 26.62
C ASP A 220 1.95 18.44 27.89
N ASP A 221 1.40 19.36 28.69
CA ASP A 221 2.00 19.88 29.93
C ASP A 221 1.75 18.95 31.12
N THR A 222 0.88 17.96 30.99
CA THR A 222 0.54 17.01 32.06
C THR A 222 1.01 15.59 31.73
N PRO A 223 1.05 14.68 32.72
CA PRO A 223 1.30 13.26 32.48
C PRO A 223 0.29 12.59 31.53
N LEU A 224 -0.86 13.23 31.22
CA LEU A 224 -1.84 12.71 30.27
C LEU A 224 -1.25 12.46 28.87
N ARG A 225 -0.16 13.16 28.51
CA ARG A 225 0.60 12.91 27.27
C ARG A 225 1.01 11.46 27.07
N PHE A 226 1.34 10.75 28.15
CA PHE A 226 1.77 9.35 28.07
C PHE A 226 0.60 8.41 27.77
N LEU A 227 -0.62 8.83 28.11
CA LEU A 227 -1.82 8.05 27.87
C LEU A 227 -2.40 8.30 26.47
N TRP A 228 -2.26 9.54 25.97
CA TRP A 228 -2.94 9.96 24.75
C TRP A 228 -2.11 9.80 23.47
N ASN A 229 -0.78 9.93 23.56
CA ASN A 229 0.10 9.93 22.38
C ASN A 229 0.74 8.56 22.08
N VAL A 230 0.56 7.56 22.95
CA VAL A 230 1.18 6.24 22.80
C VAL A 230 0.08 5.19 22.73
N SER A 231 -0.29 4.78 21.51
CA SER A 231 -1.35 3.79 21.27
C SER A 231 -1.27 2.54 22.17
N PRO A 232 -0.11 1.85 22.31
CA PRO A 232 -0.03 0.67 23.17
C PRO A 232 -0.24 0.99 24.66
N VAL A 233 0.22 2.14 25.15
CA VAL A 233 -0.03 2.57 26.55
C VAL A 233 -1.51 2.88 26.76
N ARG A 234 -2.15 3.52 25.77
CA ARG A 234 -3.59 3.80 25.81
C ARG A 234 -4.40 2.51 25.94
N TRP A 235 -4.10 1.51 25.11
CA TRP A 235 -4.79 0.22 25.13
C TRP A 235 -4.47 -0.61 26.38
N ALA A 236 -3.23 -0.57 26.88
CA ALA A 236 -2.86 -1.21 28.13
C ALA A 236 -3.64 -0.65 29.33
N LEU A 237 -3.83 0.68 29.39
CA LEU A 237 -4.66 1.31 30.42
C LEU A 237 -6.13 0.98 30.29
N VAL A 238 -6.69 1.01 29.07
CA VAL A 238 -8.07 0.58 28.82
C VAL A 238 -8.25 -0.89 29.26
N GLY A 239 -7.31 -1.76 28.92
CA GLY A 239 -7.30 -3.16 29.35
C GLY A 239 -7.22 -3.31 30.87
N LEU A 240 -6.35 -2.56 31.54
CA LEU A 240 -6.23 -2.56 33.00
C LEU A 240 -7.53 -2.08 33.68
N VAL A 241 -8.13 -1.00 33.20
CA VAL A 241 -9.39 -0.48 33.74
C VAL A 241 -10.51 -1.48 33.53
N LEU A 242 -10.65 -2.07 32.33
CA LEU A 242 -11.63 -3.11 32.06
C LEU A 242 -11.43 -4.34 32.95
N TYR A 243 -10.17 -4.78 33.13
CA TYR A 243 -9.84 -5.88 34.03
C TYR A 243 -10.29 -5.59 35.46
N VAL A 244 -9.94 -4.41 36.00
CA VAL A 244 -10.35 -4.01 37.36
C VAL A 244 -11.89 -3.96 37.49
N LEU A 245 -12.59 -3.42 36.49
CA LEU A 245 -14.06 -3.38 36.48
C LEU A 245 -14.68 -4.78 36.45
N VAL A 246 -14.10 -5.71 35.67
CA VAL A 246 -14.54 -7.11 35.61
C VAL A 246 -14.30 -7.82 36.94
N VAL A 247 -13.12 -7.68 37.53
CA VAL A 247 -12.79 -8.28 38.84
C VAL A 247 -13.71 -7.73 39.94
N ALA A 248 -13.99 -6.42 39.93
CA ALA A 248 -14.91 -5.79 40.86
C ALA A 248 -16.36 -6.28 40.68
N ALA A 249 -16.82 -6.42 39.43
CA ALA A 249 -18.15 -6.93 39.12
C ALA A 249 -18.33 -8.42 39.48
N LEU A 250 -17.26 -9.21 39.40
CA LEU A 250 -17.25 -10.63 39.79
C LEU A 250 -17.08 -10.84 41.30
N GLY A 251 -16.87 -9.77 42.08
CA GLY A 251 -16.70 -9.86 43.54
C GLY A 251 -15.43 -10.56 43.97
N VAL A 252 -14.39 -10.55 43.14
CA VAL A 252 -13.09 -11.21 43.40
C VAL A 252 -12.08 -10.23 44.04
N LEU A 253 -12.54 -9.06 44.49
CA LEU A 253 -11.75 -7.98 45.08
C LEU A 253 -11.99 -7.86 46.59
#